data_AF-A0A7Z0S702-F1
#
_entry.id   AF-A0A7Z0S702-F1
#
_cell.length_a   1.000
_cell.length_b   1.000
_cell.length_c   1.000
_cell.angle_alpha   90.00
_cell.angle_beta   90.00
_cell.angle_gamma   90.00
#
_symmetry.space_group_name_H-M   'P 1'
#
loop_
_entity.id
_entity.type
_entity.pdbx_description
1 polymer ?
#
loop_
_entity_poly.entity_id
_entity_poly.type
_entity_poly.pdbx_seq_one_letter_code
_entity_poly.pdbx_strand_id
1 'polypeptide(L)'
;MNIEEILAGDFSSIAGTWENDYEDRLVFDDKGLVSETYHVTLTTALVEGGFLSTQFEPIRALVGGALIRFIPSGIDASNPDTQDRSKHFKDRIWLSQSNGDLAFAREFYYKVD
;
A
#
# COMPACT_ATOMS: atom_id res chain seq x y z
N MET A 1 4.29 -9.68 5.02
CA MET A 1 4.85 -8.49 4.34
C MET A 1 6.19 -8.17 4.98
N ASN A 2 7.24 -7.97 4.19
CA ASN A 2 8.57 -7.56 4.68
C ASN A 2 8.95 -6.21 4.06
N ILE A 3 9.08 -5.18 4.90
CA ILE A 3 9.36 -3.80 4.44
C ILE A 3 10.78 -3.67 3.85
N GLU A 4 11.77 -4.36 4.41
CA GLU A 4 13.15 -4.29 3.95
C GLU A 4 13.32 -4.91 2.56
N GLU A 5 12.61 -6.01 2.28
CA GLU A 5 12.54 -6.60 0.93
C GLU A 5 11.92 -5.62 -0.06
N ILE A 6 10.78 -5.01 0.29
CA ILE A 6 10.11 -4.04 -0.58
C ILE A 6 11.03 -2.86 -0.88
N LEU A 7 11.75 -2.32 0.12
CA LEU A 7 12.72 -1.24 -0.09
C LEU A 7 13.88 -1.63 -0.99
N ALA A 8 14.29 -2.90 -0.97
CA ALA A 8 15.29 -3.46 -1.88
C ALA A 8 14.75 -3.72 -3.29
N GLY A 9 13.46 -3.48 -3.55
CA GLY A 9 12.79 -3.77 -4.81
C GLY A 9 12.39 -5.24 -4.98
N ASP A 10 12.43 -6.02 -3.90
CA ASP A 10 11.93 -7.38 -3.86
C ASP A 10 10.50 -7.39 -3.29
N PHE A 11 9.53 -7.66 -4.15
CA PHE A 11 8.11 -7.65 -3.78
C PHE A 11 7.58 -9.05 -3.45
N SER A 12 8.46 -10.05 -3.36
CA SER A 12 8.08 -11.46 -3.14
C SER A 12 7.22 -11.66 -1.90
N SER A 13 7.48 -10.95 -0.79
CA SER A 13 6.68 -11.06 0.43
C SER A 13 5.27 -10.46 0.35
N ILE A 14 4.94 -9.75 -0.74
CA ILE A 14 3.60 -9.21 -1.00
C ILE A 14 2.99 -9.69 -2.32
N ALA A 15 3.68 -10.56 -3.06
CA ALA A 15 3.17 -11.15 -4.29
C ALA A 15 1.80 -11.80 -4.07
N GLY A 16 0.89 -11.63 -5.02
CA GLY A 16 -0.50 -12.07 -4.95
C GLY A 16 -1.50 -10.94 -5.22
N THR A 17 -2.77 -11.28 -5.09
CA THR A 17 -3.91 -10.39 -5.33
C THR A 17 -4.39 -9.78 -4.01
N TRP A 18 -4.53 -8.47 -4.01
CA TRP A 18 -5.04 -7.67 -2.91
C TRP A 18 -6.34 -7.00 -3.33
N GLU A 19 -7.38 -7.13 -2.52
CA GLU A 19 -8.72 -6.58 -2.80
C GLU A 19 -9.23 -5.78 -1.59
N ASN A 20 -9.90 -4.65 -1.86
CA ASN A 20 -10.58 -3.86 -0.82
C ASN A 20 -12.10 -4.16 -0.80
N ASP A 21 -12.85 -3.60 0.15
CA ASP A 21 -14.30 -3.83 0.25
C ASP A 21 -15.12 -3.04 -0.81
N TYR A 22 -14.45 -2.39 -1.76
CA TYR A 22 -15.03 -1.80 -2.97
C TYR A 22 -14.78 -2.65 -4.23
N GLU A 23 -14.17 -3.83 -4.07
CA GLU A 23 -13.80 -4.76 -5.15
C GLU A 23 -12.67 -4.23 -6.08
N ASP A 24 -11.97 -3.17 -5.66
CA ASP A 24 -10.76 -2.73 -6.35
C ASP A 24 -9.63 -3.72 -6.08
N ARG A 25 -8.78 -3.96 -7.10
CA ARG A 25 -7.71 -4.95 -7.04
C ARG A 25 -6.34 -4.37 -7.35
N LEU A 26 -5.36 -4.83 -6.59
CA LEU A 26 -3.93 -4.70 -6.88
C LEU A 26 -3.34 -6.09 -7.01
N VAL A 27 -2.57 -6.32 -8.06
CA VAL A 27 -1.85 -7.59 -8.25
C VAL A 27 -0.36 -7.30 -8.19
N PHE A 28 0.35 -8.00 -7.30
CA PHE A 28 1.80 -7.91 -7.18
C PHE A 28 2.46 -9.22 -7.62
N ASP A 29 3.59 -9.11 -8.32
CA ASP A 29 4.56 -10.19 -8.50
C ASP A 29 5.84 -9.91 -7.70
N ASP A 30 6.91 -10.65 -7.97
CA ASP A 30 8.22 -10.48 -7.33
C ASP A 30 8.91 -9.15 -7.69
N LYS A 31 8.49 -8.50 -8.79
CA LYS A 31 9.06 -7.26 -9.32
C LYS A 31 8.23 -6.02 -9.00
N GLY A 32 7.00 -6.19 -8.51
CA GLY A 32 6.15 -5.10 -8.06
C GLY A 32 4.73 -5.22 -8.57
N LEU A 33 4.09 -4.06 -8.76
CA LEU A 33 2.70 -3.98 -9.20
C LEU A 33 2.58 -4.42 -10.67
N VAL A 34 1.74 -5.42 -10.92
CA VAL A 34 1.35 -5.86 -12.26
C VAL A 34 0.20 -4.97 -12.75
N SER A 35 0.54 -3.90 -13.46
CA SER A 35 -0.43 -2.95 -14.00
C SER A 35 0.08 -2.29 -15.29
N GLU A 36 -0.82 -2.03 -16.24
CA GLU A 36 -0.51 -1.27 -17.45
C GLU A 36 -0.66 0.25 -17.26
N THR A 37 -1.28 0.67 -16.17
CA THR A 37 -1.69 2.05 -15.95
C THR A 37 -0.93 2.72 -14.81
N TYR A 38 -0.50 1.96 -13.80
CA TYR A 38 0.17 2.48 -12.60
C TYR A 38 1.43 1.70 -12.26
N HIS A 39 2.34 2.35 -11.55
CA HIS A 39 3.49 1.71 -10.90
C HIS A 39 3.61 2.15 -9.44
N VAL A 40 4.41 1.42 -8.67
CA VAL A 40 4.88 1.85 -7.34
C VAL A 40 6.34 2.24 -7.49
N THR A 41 6.68 3.46 -7.10
CA THR A 41 8.08 3.93 -7.05
C THR A 41 8.57 3.98 -5.61
N LEU A 42 9.85 3.69 -5.40
CA LEU A 42 10.51 3.72 -4.09
C LEU A 42 11.39 4.96 -3.89
N THR A 43 11.41 5.88 -4.86
CA THR A 43 12.24 7.10 -4.83
C THR A 43 11.92 8.03 -3.66
N THR A 44 10.68 8.01 -3.18
CA THR A 44 10.20 8.81 -2.04
C THR A 44 9.77 7.92 -0.87
N ALA A 45 10.33 6.71 -0.76
CA ALA A 45 10.00 5.77 0.30
C ALA A 45 10.31 6.36 1.68
N LEU A 46 9.32 6.32 2.57
CA LEU A 46 9.43 6.70 3.97
C LEU A 46 8.98 5.55 4.85
N VAL A 47 9.88 5.11 5.76
CA VAL A 47 9.54 4.15 6.81
C VAL A 47 9.35 4.89 8.12
N GLU A 48 8.16 4.77 8.70
CA GLU A 48 7.82 5.33 10.00
C GLU A 48 6.82 4.42 10.70
N GLY A 49 6.87 4.34 12.04
CA GLY A 49 5.91 3.54 12.81
C GLY A 49 5.86 2.03 12.48
N GLY A 50 6.82 1.50 11.71
CA GLY A 50 6.85 0.11 11.26
C GLY A 50 6.11 -0.16 9.94
N PHE A 51 5.66 0.87 9.23
CA PHE A 51 5.08 0.76 7.89
C PHE A 51 5.87 1.59 6.87
N LEU A 52 5.67 1.30 5.59
CA LEU A 52 6.28 2.02 4.46
C LEU A 52 5.21 2.84 3.74
N SER A 53 5.49 4.12 3.53
CA SER A 53 4.72 5.00 2.65
C SER A 53 5.55 5.37 1.42
N THR A 54 4.98 5.29 0.22
CA THR A 54 5.66 5.70 -1.02
C THR A 54 4.67 6.08 -2.12
N GLN A 55 5.14 6.41 -3.32
CA GLN A 55 4.29 6.89 -4.41
C GLN A 55 3.74 5.76 -5.29
N PHE A 56 2.45 5.91 -5.63
CA PHE A 56 1.71 5.14 -6.62
C PHE A 56 1.32 6.08 -7.76
N GLU A 57 1.92 5.91 -8.94
CA GLU A 57 1.84 6.91 -10.01
C GLU A 57 1.41 6.29 -11.33
N PRO A 58 0.70 7.04 -12.20
CA PRO A 58 0.40 6.62 -13.55
C PRO A 58 1.68 6.48 -14.38
N ILE A 59 1.78 5.41 -15.16
CA ILE A 59 2.95 5.15 -16.02
C ILE A 59 3.13 6.22 -17.11
N ARG A 60 2.03 6.81 -17.59
CA ARG A 60 2.00 7.67 -18.80
C ARG A 60 1.58 9.11 -18.56
N ALA A 61 1.32 9.53 -17.32
CA ALA A 61 0.88 10.89 -17.00
C ALA A 61 1.99 11.67 -16.27
N LEU A 62 2.13 12.95 -16.61
CA LEU A 62 3.11 13.85 -15.96
C LEU A 62 2.64 14.38 -14.59
N VAL A 63 1.35 14.20 -14.26
CA VAL A 63 0.73 14.77 -13.05
C VAL A 63 -0.35 13.83 -12.53
N GLY A 64 -0.44 13.71 -11.20
CA GLY A 64 -1.40 12.87 -10.49
C GLY A 64 -0.71 11.61 -9.98
N GLY A 65 -0.64 11.47 -8.66
CA GLY A 65 -0.09 10.30 -7.96
C GLY A 65 -0.81 10.15 -6.63
N ALA A 66 -0.87 8.92 -6.13
CA ALA A 66 -1.39 8.60 -4.82
C ALA A 66 -0.24 8.20 -3.89
N LEU A 67 -0.48 8.29 -2.59
CA LEU A 67 0.29 7.61 -1.57
C LEU A 67 -0.16 6.14 -1.54
N ILE A 68 0.80 5.21 -1.55
CA ILE A 68 0.58 3.82 -1.17
C ILE A 68 1.27 3.54 0.15
N ARG A 69 0.56 2.88 1.07
CA ARG A 69 1.11 2.40 2.34
C ARG A 69 1.13 0.88 2.36
N PHE A 70 2.28 0.32 2.73
CA PHE A 70 2.48 -1.09 3.04
C PHE A 70 2.57 -1.24 4.55
N ILE A 71 1.55 -1.85 5.15
CA ILE A 71 1.37 -1.88 6.60
C ILE A 71 1.35 -3.34 7.09
N PRO A 72 2.46 -3.83 7.68
CA PRO A 72 2.55 -5.21 8.17
C PRO A 72 1.52 -5.53 9.26
N SER A 73 1.18 -6.80 9.41
CA SER A 73 0.33 -7.29 10.49
C SER A 73 0.86 -6.84 11.86
N GLY A 74 -0.04 -6.36 12.71
CA GLY A 74 0.23 -5.89 14.07
C GLY A 74 0.67 -4.43 14.18
N ILE A 75 0.89 -3.74 13.06
CA ILE A 75 1.29 -2.33 13.05
C ILE A 75 0.05 -1.41 13.07
N ASP A 76 0.02 -0.42 13.96
CA ASP A 76 -1.02 0.62 13.97
C ASP A 76 -0.53 1.79 13.12
N ALA A 77 -1.25 2.12 12.04
CA ALA A 77 -0.91 3.24 11.17
C ALA A 77 -1.59 4.57 11.56
N SER A 78 -2.28 4.62 12.71
CA SER A 78 -2.96 5.84 13.20
C SER A 78 -2.02 7.04 13.29
N ASN A 79 -2.57 8.23 13.09
CA ASN A 79 -1.91 9.51 13.32
C ASN A 79 -2.79 10.40 14.21
N PRO A 80 -2.33 11.62 14.61
CA PRO A 80 -3.12 12.47 15.51
C PRO A 80 -4.52 12.83 15.00
N ASP A 81 -4.73 12.82 13.69
CA ASP A 81 -5.97 13.24 13.05
C ASP A 81 -6.89 12.06 12.70
N THR A 82 -6.33 10.87 12.50
CA THR A 82 -7.02 9.73 11.90
C THR A 82 -6.65 8.42 12.60
N GLN A 83 -7.66 7.57 12.85
CA GLN A 83 -7.46 6.27 13.48
C GLN A 83 -7.47 5.17 12.42
N ASP A 84 -6.52 4.25 12.50
CA ASP A 84 -6.49 3.04 11.69
C ASP A 84 -7.63 2.08 12.08
N ARG A 85 -8.71 2.06 11.27
CA ARG A 85 -9.89 1.21 11.47
C ARG A 85 -9.78 -0.16 10.78
N SER A 86 -8.62 -0.51 10.24
CA SER A 86 -8.41 -1.75 9.48
C SER A 86 -8.38 -3.02 10.36
N LYS A 87 -8.21 -4.18 9.72
CA LYS A 87 -7.97 -5.46 10.40
C LYS A 87 -6.49 -5.57 10.74
N HIS A 88 -6.09 -5.09 11.91
CA HIS A 88 -4.68 -5.02 12.33
C HIS A 88 -3.95 -6.36 12.37
N PHE A 89 -4.67 -7.48 12.50
CA PHE A 89 -4.10 -8.84 12.49
C PHE A 89 -3.74 -9.35 11.07
N LYS A 90 -3.84 -8.50 10.05
CA LYS A 90 -3.50 -8.80 8.68
C LYS A 90 -2.49 -7.77 8.17
N ASP A 91 -1.65 -8.22 7.24
CA ASP A 91 -0.98 -7.30 6.35
C ASP A 91 -2.03 -6.50 5.55
N ARG A 92 -1.75 -5.22 5.31
CA ARG A 92 -2.66 -4.31 4.62
C ARG A 92 -1.91 -3.46 3.61
N ILE A 93 -2.61 -3.14 2.52
CA ILE A 93 -2.22 -2.06 1.63
C ILE A 93 -3.31 -0.99 1.70
N TRP A 94 -2.93 0.28 1.64
CA TRP A 94 -3.87 1.40 1.59
C TRP A 94 -3.39 2.43 0.57
N LEU A 95 -4.33 3.03 -0.15
CA LEU A 95 -4.08 4.00 -1.22
C LEU A 95 -4.87 5.29 -0.96
N SER A 96 -4.25 6.45 -1.16
CA SER A 96 -4.97 7.73 -1.11
C SER A 96 -4.33 8.82 -1.96
N GLN A 97 -5.16 9.68 -2.57
CA GLN A 97 -4.69 10.83 -3.34
C GLN A 97 -4.16 11.99 -2.48
N SER A 98 -4.33 11.94 -1.16
CA SER A 98 -3.73 12.88 -0.21
C SER A 98 -3.09 12.11 0.94
N ASN A 99 -2.47 12.80 1.90
CA ASN A 99 -1.93 12.17 3.11
C ASN A 99 -3.00 11.39 3.92
N GLY A 100 -4.28 11.61 3.58
CA GLY A 100 -5.39 10.67 3.52
C GLY A 100 -5.80 9.97 4.82
N ASP A 101 -7.12 9.89 4.96
CA ASP A 101 -7.84 9.49 6.15
C ASP A 101 -7.92 7.97 6.29
N LEU A 102 -7.33 7.40 7.34
CA LEU A 102 -7.41 5.97 7.65
C LEU A 102 -8.77 5.56 8.27
N ALA A 103 -9.74 6.48 8.36
CA ALA A 103 -11.01 6.27 9.02
C ALA A 103 -11.90 5.19 8.37
N PHE A 104 -11.70 4.84 7.10
CA PHE A 104 -12.56 3.89 6.41
C PHE A 104 -11.88 2.54 6.22
N ALA A 105 -12.25 1.57 7.07
CA ALA A 105 -11.77 0.19 7.02
C ALA A 105 -11.93 -0.48 5.63
N ARG A 106 -12.92 -0.01 4.86
CA ARG A 106 -13.25 -0.51 3.51
C ARG A 106 -12.22 -0.16 2.44
N GLU A 107 -11.41 0.88 2.67
CA GLU A 107 -10.37 1.33 1.73
C GLU A 107 -9.10 0.48 1.79
N PHE A 108 -8.94 -0.31 2.86
CA PHE A 108 -7.78 -1.16 3.03
C PHE A 108 -7.92 -2.41 2.17
N TYR A 109 -6.87 -2.69 1.42
CA TYR A 109 -6.72 -3.89 0.63
C TYR A 109 -6.14 -5.00 1.50
N TYR A 110 -6.69 -6.19 1.33
CA TYR A 110 -6.21 -7.42 1.97
C TYR A 110 -5.93 -8.46 0.90
N LYS A 111 -4.95 -9.32 1.16
CA LYS A 111 -4.65 -10.45 0.28
C LYS A 111 -5.83 -11.43 0.21
N VAL A 112 -6.18 -11.90 -0.98
CA VAL A 112 -7.36 -12.77 -1.25
C VAL A 112 -7.04 -14.12 -1.90
N ASP A 113 -5.76 -14.41 -2.16
CA ASP A 113 -5.29 -15.71 -2.67
C ASP A 113 -4.51 -16.54 -1.63
#